data_AF-A0A7S3F9U5-F1
#
_entry.id   AF-A0A7S3F9U5-F1
#
_cell.length_a   1.000
_cell.length_b   1.000
_cell.length_c   1.000
_cell.angle_alpha   90.00
_cell.angle_beta   90.00
_cell.angle_gamma   90.00
#
_symmetry.space_group_name_H-M   'P 1'
#
loop_
_entity.id
_entity.type
_entity.pdbx_description
1 polymer ?
#
loop_
_entity_poly.entity_id
_entity_poly.type
_entity_poly.pdbx_seq_one_letter_code
_entity_poly.pdbx_strand_id
1 'polypeptide(L)'
;QLVVVRWDAEAATAASAAAGSEGSEGVLGDWRRTVEAAAARLGEDRGALVIYTSGTTGRPKGAVHTHGSVAAQVAALSEAWRWSDKDRILHCLPMHHVHGIVNACYCALGAGATIDFLPKFSPSAIWSRLIAGHEGTAPEVTLFMGVPTMYVRLLQAYDGYDADKQGRCAAAARSLRMAVSGSAACPVPLFERWEAVTG
;
A
#
# COMPACT_ATOMS: atom_id res chain seq x y z
N GLN A 1 -0.55 15.37 -9.15
CA GLN A 1 -0.50 14.23 -8.23
C GLN A 1 0.23 14.70 -7.00
N LEU A 2 -0.45 14.85 -5.86
CA LEU A 2 0.18 15.31 -4.62
C LEU A 2 0.43 14.07 -3.76
N VAL A 3 1.70 13.76 -3.52
CA VAL A 3 2.16 12.70 -2.62
C VAL A 3 2.56 13.40 -1.33
N VAL A 4 1.96 13.03 -0.20
CA VAL A 4 2.40 13.55 1.10
C VAL A 4 3.17 12.46 1.83
N VAL A 5 4.45 12.74 2.08
CA VAL A 5 5.37 11.89 2.84
C VAL A 5 5.53 12.55 4.22
N ARG A 6 5.16 11.84 5.28
CA ARG A 6 5.56 12.21 6.64
C ARG A 6 6.85 11.47 6.96
N TRP A 7 7.86 12.21 7.41
CA TRP A 7 9.25 11.76 7.57
C TRP A 7 9.66 11.91 9.04
N ASP A 8 10.13 10.82 9.64
CA ASP A 8 10.83 10.84 10.93
C ASP A 8 12.25 10.27 10.73
N ALA A 9 13.26 11.03 11.16
CA ALA A 9 14.61 10.99 10.57
C ALA A 9 15.59 10.01 11.23
N GLU A 10 15.21 9.33 12.32
CA GLU A 10 16.20 8.72 13.22
C GLU A 10 16.36 7.19 13.15
N ALA A 11 15.56 6.45 12.36
CA ALA A 11 15.53 4.97 12.46
C ALA A 11 16.38 4.18 11.42
N ALA A 12 17.22 4.84 10.59
CA ALA A 12 17.68 4.25 9.31
C ALA A 12 19.05 3.53 9.30
N THR A 13 19.64 3.15 10.43
CA THR A 13 20.97 2.51 10.42
C THR A 13 21.03 1.20 11.20
N ALA A 14 20.56 0.11 10.56
CA ALA A 14 21.08 -1.26 10.66
C ALA A 14 20.00 -2.29 10.25
N ALA A 15 20.10 -2.90 9.06
CA ALA A 15 19.54 -4.23 8.77
C ALA A 15 19.82 -4.69 7.32
N SER A 16 21.08 -4.97 6.98
CA SER A 16 21.45 -5.59 5.70
C SER A 16 21.94 -7.05 5.85
N ALA A 17 21.72 -7.71 7.00
CA ALA A 17 22.49 -8.93 7.29
C ALA A 17 21.73 -10.14 7.87
N ALA A 18 20.38 -10.20 7.86
CA ALA A 18 19.72 -11.39 8.41
C ALA A 18 18.38 -11.72 7.74
N ALA A 19 18.42 -12.40 6.61
CA ALA A 19 17.32 -13.25 6.16
C ALA A 19 17.84 -14.69 6.07
N GLY A 20 17.81 -15.37 7.22
CA GLY A 20 18.13 -16.79 7.33
C GLY A 20 17.02 -17.64 6.70
N SER A 21 17.45 -18.62 5.91
CA SER A 21 16.62 -19.63 5.27
C SER A 21 16.32 -20.78 6.23
N GLU A 22 15.06 -21.12 6.46
CA GLU A 22 14.67 -22.48 6.84
C GLU A 22 13.16 -22.72 6.64
N GLY A 23 12.82 -23.77 5.88
CA GLY A 23 11.52 -24.47 5.99
C GLY A 23 10.54 -24.39 4.81
N SER A 24 10.71 -25.27 3.81
CA SER A 24 9.67 -26.17 3.23
C SER A 24 10.04 -26.65 1.81
N GLU A 25 11.01 -27.55 1.72
CA GLU A 25 11.27 -28.33 0.51
C GLU A 25 10.22 -29.44 0.38
N GLY A 26 9.11 -29.13 -0.27
CA GLY A 26 8.10 -30.15 -0.60
C GLY A 26 6.88 -29.55 -1.27
N VAL A 27 6.67 -29.90 -2.54
CA VAL A 27 5.54 -29.54 -3.43
C VAL A 27 5.66 -28.22 -4.18
N LEU A 28 6.41 -27.24 -3.70
CA LEU A 28 6.84 -26.08 -4.51
C LEU A 28 8.23 -26.39 -5.06
N GLY A 29 8.34 -26.76 -6.35
CA GLY A 29 9.65 -26.77 -7.03
C GLY A 29 10.34 -25.41 -6.90
N ASP A 30 11.57 -25.28 -7.42
CA ASP A 30 12.26 -23.97 -7.41
C ASP A 30 11.53 -22.98 -8.32
N TRP A 31 10.50 -22.36 -7.74
CA TRP A 31 9.61 -21.41 -8.38
C TRP A 31 10.38 -20.13 -8.69
N ARG A 32 11.44 -19.81 -7.92
CA ARG A 32 12.33 -18.68 -8.20
C ARG A 32 13.05 -18.90 -9.52
N ARG A 33 13.71 -20.05 -9.69
CA ARG A 33 14.32 -20.43 -10.98
C ARG A 33 13.30 -20.41 -12.12
N THR A 34 12.08 -20.86 -11.86
CA THR A 34 11.00 -20.87 -12.86
C THR A 34 10.58 -19.45 -13.27
N VAL A 35 10.40 -18.55 -12.30
CA VAL A 35 10.03 -17.15 -12.52
C VAL A 35 11.16 -16.38 -13.20
N GLU A 36 12.41 -16.58 -12.79
CA GLU A 36 13.58 -15.95 -13.40
C GLU A 36 13.75 -16.38 -14.87
N ALA A 37 13.63 -17.68 -15.15
CA ALA A 37 13.69 -18.19 -16.51
C ALA A 37 12.52 -17.69 -17.38
N ALA A 38 11.32 -17.56 -16.82
CA ALA A 38 10.18 -16.96 -17.50
C ALA A 38 10.40 -15.47 -17.77
N ALA A 39 10.88 -14.71 -16.79
CA ALA A 39 11.19 -13.28 -16.93
C ALA A 39 12.27 -13.04 -17.99
N ALA A 40 13.34 -13.84 -18.01
CA ALA A 40 14.38 -13.73 -19.03
C ALA A 40 13.87 -14.00 -20.46
N ARG A 41 12.82 -14.84 -20.61
CA ARG A 41 12.16 -15.08 -21.91
C ARG A 41 11.16 -14.00 -22.29
N LEU A 42 10.59 -13.30 -21.31
CA LEU A 42 9.61 -12.23 -21.49
C LEU A 42 10.38 -10.91 -21.58
N GLY A 43 10.71 -10.48 -22.80
CA GLY A 43 11.36 -9.18 -23.01
C GLY A 43 10.57 -8.02 -22.40
N GLU A 44 11.27 -6.97 -21.95
CA GLU A 44 10.68 -5.84 -21.19
C GLU A 44 9.57 -5.11 -21.94
N ASP A 45 9.59 -5.11 -23.27
CA ASP A 45 8.58 -4.47 -24.13
C ASP A 45 7.28 -5.28 -24.27
N ARG A 46 7.26 -6.53 -23.76
CA ARG A 46 6.05 -7.36 -23.80
C ARG A 46 4.99 -6.78 -22.86
N GLY A 47 3.75 -6.67 -23.36
CA GLY A 47 2.61 -6.27 -22.55
C GLY A 47 2.38 -7.22 -21.36
N ALA A 48 2.30 -6.65 -20.16
CA ALA A 48 2.12 -7.33 -18.88
C ALA A 48 0.71 -7.10 -18.29
N LEU A 49 0.18 -5.88 -18.41
CA LEU A 49 -1.15 -5.50 -17.92
C LEU A 49 -1.92 -4.72 -18.97
N VAL A 50 -3.25 -4.86 -18.97
CA VAL A 50 -4.16 -3.96 -19.67
C VAL A 50 -5.14 -3.38 -18.65
N ILE A 51 -4.99 -2.08 -18.36
CA ILE A 51 -5.86 -1.37 -17.42
C ILE A 51 -6.82 -0.49 -18.20
N TYR A 52 -8.12 -0.75 -18.04
CA TYR A 52 -9.16 0.05 -18.69
C TYR A 52 -9.42 1.34 -17.91
N THR A 53 -9.47 2.46 -18.64
CA THR A 53 -9.70 3.80 -18.06
C THR A 53 -10.91 4.45 -18.70
N SER A 54 -11.71 5.18 -17.91
CA SER A 54 -12.88 5.92 -18.40
C SER A 54 -12.43 7.12 -19.23
N GLY A 55 -12.23 6.91 -20.53
CA GLY A 55 -11.96 7.99 -21.48
C GLY A 55 -13.15 8.94 -21.61
N THR A 56 -12.90 10.19 -22.01
CA THR A 56 -13.93 11.23 -22.21
C THR A 56 -14.93 10.91 -23.33
N THR A 57 -14.62 9.94 -24.18
CA THR A 57 -15.41 9.55 -25.37
C THR A 57 -16.32 8.34 -25.14
N GLY A 58 -16.66 8.02 -23.88
CA GLY A 58 -17.71 7.06 -23.51
C GLY A 58 -17.32 5.57 -23.47
N ARG A 59 -16.37 5.13 -24.30
CA ARG A 59 -15.83 3.75 -24.24
C ARG A 59 -14.49 3.72 -23.49
N PRO A 60 -14.31 2.85 -22.49
CA PRO A 60 -13.03 2.72 -21.80
C PRO A 60 -11.90 2.33 -22.76
N LYS A 61 -10.74 2.98 -22.60
CA LYS A 61 -9.53 2.65 -23.38
C LYS A 61 -8.62 1.76 -22.55
N GLY A 62 -8.13 0.67 -23.14
CA GLY A 62 -7.15 -0.21 -22.51
C GLY A 62 -5.75 0.41 -22.60
N ALA A 63 -5.19 0.81 -21.47
CA ALA A 63 -3.79 1.20 -21.37
C ALA A 63 -2.94 -0.06 -21.18
N VAL A 64 -2.07 -0.34 -22.16
CA VAL A 64 -1.14 -1.47 -22.09
C VAL A 64 0.10 -1.03 -21.32
N HIS A 65 0.40 -1.74 -20.24
CA HIS A 65 1.67 -1.60 -19.51
C HIS A 65 2.55 -2.79 -19.85
N THR A 66 3.78 -2.53 -20.29
CA THR A 66 4.80 -3.55 -20.53
C THR A 66 5.46 -3.96 -19.21
N HIS A 67 6.16 -5.11 -19.19
CA HIS A 67 6.94 -5.53 -18.03
C HIS A 67 7.93 -4.45 -17.59
N GLY A 68 8.66 -3.84 -18.53
CA GLY A 68 9.59 -2.75 -18.26
C GLY A 68 8.90 -1.52 -17.67
N SER A 69 7.73 -1.13 -18.19
CA SER A 69 6.99 0.03 -17.65
C SER A 69 6.48 -0.19 -16.22
N VAL A 70 6.06 -1.42 -15.90
CA VAL A 70 5.63 -1.79 -14.54
C VAL A 70 6.83 -1.82 -13.60
N ALA A 71 7.94 -2.45 -14.01
CA ALA A 71 9.16 -2.50 -13.23
C ALA A 71 9.71 -1.11 -12.93
N ALA A 72 9.75 -0.22 -13.92
CA ALA A 72 10.18 1.17 -13.75
C ALA A 72 9.27 1.93 -12.76
N GLN A 73 7.94 1.74 -12.84
CA GLN A 73 7.01 2.37 -11.90
C GLN A 73 7.19 1.83 -10.47
N VAL A 74 7.33 0.51 -10.31
CA VAL A 74 7.59 -0.12 -9.01
C VAL A 74 8.90 0.38 -8.42
N ALA A 75 9.98 0.46 -9.21
CA ALA A 75 11.28 0.98 -8.76
C ALA A 75 11.17 2.43 -8.28
N ALA A 76 10.56 3.30 -9.10
CA ALA A 76 10.40 4.73 -8.76
C ALA A 76 9.55 4.94 -7.50
N LEU A 77 8.45 4.19 -7.35
CA LEU A 77 7.58 4.29 -6.18
C LEU A 77 8.21 3.65 -4.94
N SER A 78 8.95 2.56 -5.10
CA SER A 78 9.69 1.91 -4.01
C SER A 78 10.76 2.83 -3.44
N GLU A 79 11.48 3.53 -4.30
CA GLU A 79 12.43 4.57 -3.91
C GLU A 79 11.73 5.75 -3.23
N ALA A 80 10.72 6.34 -3.88
CA ALA A 80 10.03 7.53 -3.38
C ALA A 80 9.33 7.30 -2.03
N TRP A 81 8.74 6.12 -1.84
CA TRP A 81 8.02 5.77 -0.61
C TRP A 81 8.83 4.93 0.38
N ARG A 82 10.10 4.63 0.03
CA ARG A 82 11.03 3.84 0.83
C ARG A 82 10.38 2.53 1.30
N TRP A 83 9.76 1.83 0.35
CA TRP A 83 9.24 0.50 0.62
C TRP A 83 10.37 -0.42 1.11
N SER A 84 10.06 -1.26 2.08
CA SER A 84 10.99 -2.24 2.65
C SER A 84 10.26 -3.53 3.01
N ASP A 85 11.03 -4.59 3.27
CA ASP A 85 10.54 -5.89 3.75
C ASP A 85 9.86 -5.81 5.13
N LYS A 86 10.18 -4.77 5.91
CA LYS A 86 9.54 -4.47 7.19
C LYS A 86 8.14 -3.89 7.06
N ASP A 87 7.73 -3.48 5.86
CA ASP A 87 6.44 -2.85 5.68
C ASP A 87 5.28 -3.85 5.70
N ARG A 88 4.16 -3.39 6.26
CA ARG A 88 2.87 -4.07 6.16
C ARG A 88 1.80 -3.09 5.72
N ILE A 89 1.18 -3.36 4.58
CA ILE A 89 0.10 -2.54 4.04
C ILE A 89 -1.27 -3.17 4.27
N LEU A 90 -2.21 -2.38 4.81
CA LEU A 90 -3.62 -2.76 4.82
C LEU A 90 -4.27 -2.36 3.50
N HIS A 91 -4.53 -3.34 2.65
CA HIS A 91 -4.92 -3.14 1.26
C HIS A 91 -6.42 -3.39 1.03
N CYS A 92 -7.14 -2.36 0.59
CA CYS A 92 -8.56 -2.44 0.21
C CYS A 92 -8.89 -1.67 -1.08
N LEU A 93 -7.88 -1.29 -1.85
CA LEU A 93 -8.05 -0.62 -3.13
C LEU A 93 -8.42 -1.65 -4.22
N PRO A 94 -9.18 -1.26 -5.26
CA PRO A 94 -9.50 -2.18 -6.34
C PRO A 94 -8.26 -2.57 -7.15
N MET A 95 -8.06 -3.87 -7.35
CA MET A 95 -6.92 -4.44 -8.10
C MET A 95 -7.00 -4.25 -9.62
N HIS A 96 -8.07 -3.65 -10.15
CA HIS A 96 -8.21 -3.29 -11.56
C HIS A 96 -7.82 -1.83 -11.86
N HIS A 97 -7.28 -1.11 -10.86
CA HIS A 97 -6.72 0.23 -11.03
C HIS A 97 -5.24 0.25 -10.62
N VAL A 98 -4.44 1.06 -11.32
CA VAL A 98 -2.98 1.17 -11.11
C VAL A 98 -2.61 1.45 -9.64
N HIS A 99 -3.41 2.26 -8.95
CA HIS A 99 -3.20 2.55 -7.52
C HIS A 99 -3.32 1.28 -6.65
N GLY A 100 -4.26 0.39 -6.96
CA GLY A 100 -4.40 -0.86 -6.21
C GLY A 100 -3.33 -1.88 -6.60
N ILE A 101 -3.23 -2.19 -7.89
CA ILE A 101 -2.37 -3.28 -8.35
C ILE A 101 -0.88 -2.93 -8.37
N VAL A 102 -0.48 -1.74 -8.83
CA VAL A 102 0.95 -1.41 -8.96
C VAL A 102 1.45 -0.70 -7.72
N ASN A 103 0.85 0.45 -7.36
CA ASN A 103 1.36 1.30 -6.29
C ASN A 103 1.35 0.64 -4.91
N ALA A 104 0.29 -0.13 -4.62
CA ALA A 104 0.17 -0.83 -3.34
C ALA A 104 0.68 -2.27 -3.46
N CYS A 105 0.05 -3.10 -4.30
CA CYS A 105 0.35 -4.54 -4.32
C CYS A 105 1.74 -4.86 -4.89
N TYR A 106 2.08 -4.43 -6.10
CA TYR A 106 3.38 -4.76 -6.69
C TYR A 106 4.55 -4.07 -6.01
N CYS A 107 4.38 -2.85 -5.48
CA CYS A 107 5.44 -2.23 -4.66
C CYS A 107 5.68 -3.01 -3.37
N ALA A 108 4.61 -3.44 -2.67
CA ALA A 108 4.76 -4.28 -1.49
C ALA A 108 5.47 -5.61 -1.83
N LEU A 109 5.03 -6.32 -2.88
CA LEU A 109 5.64 -7.58 -3.31
C LEU A 109 7.11 -7.38 -3.74
N GLY A 110 7.40 -6.33 -4.50
CA GLY A 110 8.74 -6.01 -4.98
C GLY A 110 9.72 -5.68 -3.86
N ALA A 111 9.22 -5.12 -2.75
CA ALA A 111 10.00 -4.83 -1.55
C ALA A 111 10.12 -6.00 -0.57
N GLY A 112 9.41 -7.10 -0.79
CA GLY A 112 9.31 -8.20 0.19
C GLY A 112 8.41 -7.89 1.40
N ALA A 113 7.58 -6.86 1.30
CA ALA A 113 6.65 -6.43 2.34
C ALA A 113 5.46 -7.40 2.49
N THR A 114 4.69 -7.24 3.57
CA THR A 114 3.45 -8.01 3.78
C THR A 114 2.20 -7.23 3.37
N ILE A 115 1.22 -7.91 2.76
CA ILE A 115 -0.07 -7.32 2.38
C ILE A 115 -1.19 -7.96 3.20
N ASP A 116 -1.90 -7.14 3.97
CA ASP A 116 -3.14 -7.51 4.62
C ASP A 116 -4.32 -7.15 3.71
N PHE A 117 -4.90 -8.13 3.03
CA PHE A 117 -6.06 -7.89 2.17
C PHE A 117 -7.34 -7.74 2.97
N LEU A 118 -7.99 -6.60 2.83
CA LEU A 118 -9.36 -6.37 3.26
C LEU A 118 -10.28 -6.38 2.03
N PRO A 119 -11.17 -7.39 1.85
CA PRO A 119 -11.93 -7.59 0.62
C PRO A 119 -12.79 -6.38 0.19
N LYS A 120 -13.20 -5.55 1.15
CA LYS A 120 -13.98 -4.35 0.93
C LYS A 120 -13.59 -3.27 1.92
N PHE A 121 -13.48 -2.04 1.44
CA PHE A 121 -13.30 -0.88 2.31
C PHE A 121 -14.41 -0.78 3.36
N SER A 122 -14.00 -0.75 4.63
CA SER A 122 -14.88 -0.52 5.79
C SER A 122 -14.13 0.33 6.80
N PRO A 123 -14.59 1.56 7.11
CA PRO A 123 -13.93 2.43 8.07
C PRO A 123 -13.71 1.79 9.44
N SER A 124 -14.72 1.09 9.95
CA SER A 124 -14.64 0.42 11.25
C SER A 124 -13.66 -0.74 11.26
N ALA A 125 -13.59 -1.52 10.16
CA ALA A 125 -12.64 -2.63 10.05
C ALA A 125 -11.19 -2.11 9.96
N ILE A 126 -10.98 -1.00 9.23
CA ILE A 126 -9.66 -0.36 9.13
C ILE A 126 -9.22 0.14 10.50
N TRP A 127 -10.04 0.94 11.18
CA TRP A 127 -9.69 1.42 12.53
C TRP A 127 -9.44 0.27 13.50
N SER A 128 -10.26 -0.77 13.48
CA SER A 128 -10.06 -1.95 14.34
C SER A 128 -8.74 -2.66 14.04
N ARG A 129 -8.35 -2.79 12.76
CA ARG A 129 -7.10 -3.44 12.37
C ARG A 129 -5.86 -2.61 12.72
N LEU A 130 -5.95 -1.29 12.55
CA LEU A 130 -4.87 -0.37 12.97
C LEU A 130 -4.69 -0.43 14.49
N ILE A 131 -5.78 -0.34 15.26
CA ILE A 131 -5.77 -0.45 16.72
C ILE A 131 -5.17 -1.79 17.15
N ALA A 132 -5.61 -2.91 16.55
CA ALA A 132 -5.07 -4.22 16.89
C ALA A 132 -3.56 -4.32 16.65
N GLY A 133 -3.05 -3.70 15.58
CA GLY A 133 -1.61 -3.61 15.30
C GLY A 133 -0.85 -2.80 16.34
N HIS A 134 -1.37 -1.62 16.68
CA HIS A 134 -0.77 -0.72 17.68
C HIS A 134 -0.75 -1.31 19.09
N GLU A 135 -1.81 -2.04 19.47
CA GLU A 135 -1.93 -2.69 20.79
C GLU A 135 -1.19 -4.03 20.88
N GLY A 136 -0.52 -4.47 19.80
CA GLY A 136 0.21 -5.72 19.77
C GLY A 136 -0.66 -6.99 19.78
N THR A 137 -1.96 -6.86 19.50
CA THR A 137 -2.88 -8.02 19.36
C THR A 137 -2.90 -8.58 17.94
N ALA A 138 -2.30 -7.86 16.99
CA ALA A 138 -1.99 -8.30 15.63
C ALA A 138 -0.66 -7.68 15.18
N PRO A 139 -0.04 -8.14 14.09
CA PRO A 139 1.15 -7.47 13.53
C PRO A 139 0.87 -6.00 13.20
N GLU A 140 1.83 -5.11 13.43
CA GLU A 140 1.66 -3.67 13.15
C GLU A 140 1.46 -3.40 11.66
N VAL A 141 0.59 -2.45 11.33
CA VAL A 141 0.41 -1.94 9.95
C VAL A 141 1.23 -0.68 9.83
N THR A 142 2.10 -0.60 8.82
CA THR A 142 3.00 0.54 8.62
C THR A 142 2.54 1.45 7.47
N LEU A 143 1.76 0.93 6.51
CA LEU A 143 1.20 1.72 5.42
C LEU A 143 -0.31 1.58 5.27
N PHE A 144 -0.93 2.69 4.90
CA PHE A 144 -2.28 2.71 4.37
C PHE A 144 -2.34 3.58 3.10
N MET A 145 -2.93 3.05 2.03
CA MET A 145 -3.15 3.79 0.79
C MET A 145 -4.64 3.82 0.48
N GLY A 146 -5.14 5.00 0.14
CA GLY A 146 -6.55 5.24 -0.10
C GLY A 146 -6.80 6.39 -1.08
N VAL A 147 -8.05 6.57 -1.47
CA VAL A 147 -8.50 7.75 -2.22
C VAL A 147 -9.12 8.78 -1.24
N PRO A 148 -9.25 10.07 -1.59
CA PRO A 148 -9.79 11.09 -0.69
C PRO A 148 -11.12 10.70 -0.02
N THR A 149 -12.03 10.07 -0.76
CA THR A 149 -13.33 9.64 -0.20
C THR A 149 -13.22 8.56 0.87
N MET A 150 -12.15 7.76 0.87
CA MET A 150 -11.87 6.79 1.94
C MET A 150 -11.45 7.50 3.22
N TYR A 151 -10.55 8.48 3.13
CA TYR A 151 -10.13 9.29 4.28
C TYR A 151 -11.29 10.10 4.87
N VAL A 152 -12.17 10.67 4.04
CA VAL A 152 -13.42 11.29 4.51
C VAL A 152 -14.24 10.31 5.34
N ARG A 153 -14.44 9.09 4.84
CA ARG A 153 -15.24 8.07 5.56
C ARG A 153 -14.55 7.56 6.83
N LEU A 154 -13.22 7.51 6.85
CA LEU A 154 -12.45 7.17 8.05
C LEU A 154 -12.63 8.23 9.14
N LEU A 155 -12.54 9.51 8.77
CA LEU A 155 -12.75 10.63 9.68
C LEU A 155 -14.20 10.73 10.15
N GLN A 156 -15.18 10.51 9.27
CA GLN A 156 -16.60 10.43 9.67
C GLN A 156 -16.87 9.31 10.69
N ALA A 157 -16.26 8.14 10.50
CA ALA A 157 -16.38 7.04 11.45
C ALA A 157 -15.70 7.38 12.79
N TYR A 158 -14.51 8.02 12.72
CA TYR A 158 -13.79 8.51 13.89
C TYR A 158 -14.60 9.52 14.70
N ASP A 159 -15.22 10.50 14.04
CA ASP A 159 -16.03 11.54 14.68
C ASP A 159 -17.27 10.95 15.40
N GLY A 160 -17.74 9.77 14.98
CA GLY A 160 -18.85 9.05 15.60
C GLY A 160 -18.46 8.11 16.75
N TYR A 161 -17.18 8.00 17.10
CA TYR A 161 -16.70 7.19 18.21
C TYR A 161 -16.66 7.97 19.54
N ASP A 162 -16.69 7.25 20.65
CA ASP A 162 -16.42 7.83 21.96
C ASP A 162 -14.95 8.27 22.11
N ALA A 163 -14.66 9.04 23.15
CA ALA A 163 -13.33 9.63 23.38
C ALA A 163 -12.24 8.57 23.56
N ASP A 164 -12.55 7.42 24.17
CA ASP A 164 -11.60 6.31 24.36
C ASP A 164 -11.17 5.76 22.99
N LYS A 165 -12.15 5.39 22.17
CA LYS A 165 -11.90 4.81 20.86
C LYS A 165 -11.28 5.82 19.89
N GLN A 166 -11.62 7.11 19.99
CA GLN A 166 -10.92 8.17 19.26
C GLN A 166 -9.44 8.24 19.65
N GLY A 167 -9.12 8.21 20.95
CA GLY A 167 -7.73 8.17 21.43
C GLY A 167 -6.94 6.98 20.87
N ARG A 168 -7.55 5.79 20.85
CA ARG A 168 -6.96 4.57 20.29
C ARG A 168 -6.76 4.66 18.76
N CYS A 169 -7.73 5.20 18.03
CA CYS A 169 -7.61 5.43 16.58
C CYS A 169 -6.44 6.38 16.27
N ALA A 170 -6.36 7.51 16.98
CA ALA A 170 -5.30 8.50 16.80
C ALA A 170 -3.91 7.92 17.11
N ALA A 171 -3.79 7.14 18.20
CA ALA A 171 -2.54 6.46 18.55
C ALA A 171 -2.14 5.41 17.50
N ALA A 172 -3.11 4.62 17.03
CA ALA A 172 -2.86 3.63 15.99
C ALA A 172 -2.51 4.24 14.63
N ALA A 173 -3.07 5.39 14.28
CA ALA A 173 -2.68 6.09 13.05
C ALA A 173 -1.26 6.65 13.12
N ARG A 174 -0.76 7.04 14.30
CA ARG A 174 0.64 7.47 14.50
C ARG A 174 1.66 6.35 14.25
N SER A 175 1.26 5.09 14.44
CA SER A 175 2.07 3.92 14.08
C SER A 175 2.25 3.75 12.56
N LEU A 176 1.43 4.40 11.74
CA LEU A 176 1.65 4.38 10.29
C LEU A 176 2.90 5.19 9.96
N ARG A 177 3.90 4.51 9.39
CA ARG A 177 5.03 5.16 8.73
C ARG A 177 4.57 6.06 7.58
N MET A 178 3.50 5.65 6.87
CA MET A 178 3.00 6.41 5.73
C MET A 178 1.49 6.18 5.49
N ALA A 179 0.78 7.29 5.26
CA ALA A 179 -0.58 7.28 4.74
C ALA A 179 -0.62 8.03 3.39
N VAL A 180 -1.08 7.37 2.32
CA VAL A 180 -1.12 7.96 0.98
C VAL A 180 -2.57 8.18 0.54
N SER A 181 -2.87 9.40 0.07
CA SER A 181 -4.11 9.74 -0.62
C SER A 181 -3.84 9.94 -2.11
N GLY A 182 -4.53 9.20 -2.98
CA GLY A 182 -4.27 9.20 -4.43
C GLY A 182 -5.53 9.08 -5.29
N SER A 183 -5.32 8.96 -6.61
CA SER A 183 -6.37 8.82 -7.65
C SER A 183 -7.31 10.00 -7.86
N ALA A 184 -7.33 10.99 -6.97
CA ALA A 184 -8.03 12.27 -7.12
C ALA A 184 -7.26 13.36 -6.35
N ALA A 185 -7.61 14.64 -6.58
CA ALA A 185 -7.09 15.73 -5.78
C ALA A 185 -7.52 15.54 -4.31
N CYS A 186 -6.56 15.59 -3.38
CA CYS A 186 -6.86 15.61 -1.95
C CYS A 186 -7.16 17.06 -1.54
N PRO A 187 -8.37 17.38 -1.06
CA PRO A 187 -8.67 18.72 -0.56
C PRO A 187 -7.78 19.07 0.63
N VAL A 188 -7.23 20.28 0.66
CA VAL A 188 -6.39 20.76 1.79
C VAL A 188 -7.10 20.59 3.14
N PRO A 189 -8.40 20.93 3.31
CA PRO A 189 -9.08 20.72 4.60
C PRO A 189 -9.17 19.25 5.03
N LEU A 190 -9.19 18.32 4.07
CA LEU A 190 -9.18 16.89 4.38
C LEU A 190 -7.80 16.47 4.90
N PHE A 191 -6.74 16.98 4.28
CA PHE A 191 -5.36 16.74 4.70
C PHE A 191 -5.11 17.28 6.12
N GLU A 192 -5.41 18.55 6.36
CA GLU A 192 -5.23 19.20 7.67
C GLU A 192 -6.05 18.49 8.76
N ARG A 193 -7.27 18.04 8.44
CA ARG A 193 -8.10 17.27 9.39
C ARG A 193 -7.47 15.92 9.72
N TRP A 194 -6.93 15.22 8.73
CA TRP A 194 -6.25 13.94 8.96
C TRP A 194 -4.99 14.13 9.81
N GLU A 195 -4.19 15.14 9.50
CA GLU A 195 -3.00 15.51 10.29
C GLU A 195 -3.39 15.86 11.73
N ALA A 196 -4.40 16.70 11.95
CA ALA A 196 -4.85 17.05 13.30
C ALA A 196 -5.30 15.85 14.15
N VAL A 197 -5.91 14.82 13.54
CA VAL A 197 -6.33 13.59 14.24
C VAL A 197 -5.16 12.65 14.48
N THR A 198 -4.28 12.53 13.49
CA THR A 198 -3.22 11.50 13.48
C THR A 198 -1.87 12.03 13.97
N GLY A 199 -1.81 13.30 14.38
CA GLY A 199 -0.60 14.01 14.75
C GLY A 199 0.23 14.39 13.54
#